data_AF-A0A7J2NK68-F1
#
_entry.id   AF-A0A7J2NK68-F1
#
_cell.length_a   1.000
_cell.length_b   1.000
_cell.length_c   1.000
_cell.angle_alpha   90.00
_cell.angle_beta   90.00
_cell.angle_gamma   90.00
#
_symmetry.space_group_name_H-M   'P 1'
#
loop_
_entity.id
_entity.type
_entity.pdbx_description
1 polymer ?
#
loop_
_entity_poly.entity_id
_entity_poly.type
_entity_poly.pdbx_seq_one_letter_code
_entity_poly.pdbx_strand_id
1 'polypeptide(L)'
;MAVSGYNGKVLRVDLGKGTTSVEPLKEEWAEKFIGGKGLGARYLWDELKPGTDPLSPDNVLMVWTGPLGGTMIPLSGRYVIITKSPATDTFLDSYVGGHVAHELKWSGFDGVIINGKSDKPVYLSIKDGKAELRDASKIWGKDIGETQKIIREELGDDKTRVISIGPAGENMSKIACIGSDLYRQAGRGGGGAVMGSKNLKAIAVRGTLGMKVDNIEKLVEQCKKYYQDALKNPDNDWAITDGTPLLIDASNDAGILPTNNFQSGVFDKKDGMNSEALKAKVGERRKACLACVLACGTFSKVRDGPFKGAAVEGPEYETLGLCGSNCGIDDINAIVKFNIDCDFLGIDTISAGATVGMAMEMYEKGLLTKEDTDGLELKFGNVDAYVKMPKIMAYRKGKLGELLGDGASAAAKKLGGDAFNYVVQVKGLEYPAYDPRGTIGMAIAYATSDRGACHQRAWPAASEAYGDLDPWTTEGKAELVAGEQRDRAIKYSMIYCDFLGIGLDGMAEHYNAVTGKNATQETFEQIGKRVWNLTRAFNAREGFTSKDDTLPYKIANNPMPDGKTKGKVIPQADFDKIMKEYYAWWNWDDQGRPTKEALKALQLDDIAAQLSY
;
A
#
# COMPACT_ATOMS: atom_id res chain seq x y z
N MET A 1 -8.38 -23.20 23.77
CA MET A 1 -7.98 -22.07 24.65
C MET A 1 -7.32 -21.04 23.76
N ALA A 2 -7.57 -19.73 23.95
CA ALA A 2 -6.92 -18.71 23.12
C ALA A 2 -5.40 -18.79 23.27
N VAL A 3 -4.69 -19.00 22.14
CA VAL A 3 -3.23 -18.97 22.04
C VAL A 3 -2.77 -17.53 22.31
N SER A 4 -1.75 -17.33 23.15
CA SER A 4 -1.22 -16.00 23.46
C SER A 4 -0.92 -15.20 22.18
N GLY A 5 -1.33 -13.92 22.16
CA GLY A 5 -1.28 -13.07 20.96
C GLY A 5 -2.48 -13.21 20.01
N TYR A 6 -3.31 -14.26 20.12
CA TYR A 6 -4.49 -14.48 19.27
C TYR A 6 -5.79 -14.47 20.07
N ASN A 7 -6.84 -13.87 19.51
CA ASN A 7 -8.18 -13.98 20.09
C ASN A 7 -8.85 -15.32 19.76
N GLY A 8 -8.42 -15.97 18.69
CA GLY A 8 -8.95 -17.23 18.20
C GLY A 8 -10.29 -17.06 17.47
N LYS A 9 -10.62 -15.85 16.99
CA LYS A 9 -11.93 -15.51 16.44
C LYS A 9 -11.82 -14.69 15.17
N VAL A 10 -12.59 -15.08 14.15
CA VAL A 10 -12.73 -14.35 12.89
C VAL A 10 -14.20 -13.95 12.74
N LEU A 11 -14.44 -12.65 12.48
CA LEU A 11 -15.78 -12.15 12.21
C LEU A 11 -16.15 -12.39 10.74
N ARG A 12 -17.27 -13.05 10.49
CA ARG A 12 -17.87 -13.24 9.18
C ARG A 12 -19.02 -12.26 8.98
N VAL A 13 -19.04 -11.60 7.83
CA VAL A 13 -20.08 -10.64 7.46
C VAL A 13 -20.61 -10.99 6.07
N ASP A 14 -21.90 -11.33 5.99
CA ASP A 14 -22.60 -11.54 4.73
C ASP A 14 -23.50 -10.32 4.49
N LEU A 15 -23.05 -9.41 3.61
CA LEU A 15 -23.76 -8.17 3.31
C LEU A 15 -25.06 -8.40 2.54
N GLY A 16 -25.15 -9.48 1.77
CA GLY A 16 -26.35 -9.83 1.01
C GLY A 16 -27.47 -10.34 1.91
N LYS A 17 -27.11 -11.06 2.98
CA LYS A 17 -28.08 -11.52 3.99
C LYS A 17 -28.27 -10.54 5.14
N GLY A 18 -27.39 -9.55 5.28
CA GLY A 18 -27.41 -8.62 6.39
C GLY A 18 -27.06 -9.27 7.74
N THR A 19 -26.23 -10.32 7.73
CA THR A 19 -25.92 -11.11 8.93
C THR A 19 -24.44 -11.09 9.29
N THR A 20 -24.15 -11.18 10.58
CA THR A 20 -22.80 -11.38 11.11
C THR A 20 -22.71 -12.67 11.91
N SER A 21 -21.62 -13.40 11.81
CA SER A 21 -21.33 -14.59 12.61
C SER A 21 -19.86 -14.65 13.00
N VAL A 22 -19.51 -15.52 13.93
CA VAL A 22 -18.12 -15.69 14.38
C VAL A 22 -17.71 -17.12 14.12
N GLU A 23 -16.55 -17.30 13.51
CA GLU A 23 -15.91 -18.61 13.40
C GLU A 23 -14.62 -18.66 14.24
N PRO A 24 -14.24 -19.85 14.73
CA PRO A 24 -12.92 -20.05 15.31
C PRO A 24 -11.82 -19.79 14.26
N LEU A 25 -10.75 -19.13 14.69
CA LEU A 25 -9.54 -19.02 13.88
C LEU A 25 -8.98 -20.43 13.62
N LYS A 26 -8.71 -20.74 12.35
CA LYS A 26 -8.01 -21.98 11.95
C LYS A 26 -6.56 -21.97 12.48
N GLU A 27 -6.32 -22.64 13.62
CA GLU A 27 -5.03 -22.60 14.32
C GLU A 27 -3.84 -23.09 13.48
N GLU A 28 -4.03 -24.14 12.67
CA GLU A 28 -3.00 -24.65 11.75
C GLU A 28 -2.56 -23.59 10.74
N TRP A 29 -3.50 -22.77 10.25
CA TRP A 29 -3.19 -21.70 9.32
C TRP A 29 -2.48 -20.55 10.03
N ALA A 30 -2.90 -20.19 11.25
CA ALA A 30 -2.21 -19.20 12.05
C ALA A 30 -0.77 -19.64 12.37
N GLU A 31 -0.51 -20.93 12.55
CA GLU A 31 0.85 -21.44 12.74
C GLU A 31 1.70 -21.35 11.46
N LYS A 32 1.13 -21.73 10.31
CA LYS A 32 1.85 -21.73 9.02
C LYS A 32 2.04 -20.33 8.42
N PHE A 33 1.15 -19.38 8.73
CA PHE A 33 1.05 -18.09 8.05
C PHE A 33 1.01 -16.87 8.98
N ILE A 34 0.99 -17.07 10.30
CA ILE A 34 1.00 -16.05 11.35
C ILE A 34 -0.27 -15.19 11.39
N GLY A 35 -0.43 -14.26 10.45
CA GLY A 35 -1.47 -13.25 10.45
C GLY A 35 -1.34 -12.39 9.21
N GLY A 36 -1.91 -11.18 9.26
CA GLY A 36 -1.70 -10.12 8.28
C GLY A 36 -1.73 -10.62 6.84
N LYS A 37 -0.62 -10.42 6.12
CA LYS A 37 -0.45 -10.88 4.73
C LYS A 37 -0.68 -12.37 4.57
N GLY A 38 0.04 -13.19 5.34
CA GLY A 38 0.09 -14.63 5.15
C GLY A 38 -1.26 -15.28 5.37
N LEU A 39 -1.88 -14.98 6.53
CA LEU A 39 -3.19 -15.53 6.84
C LEU A 39 -4.25 -14.99 5.87
N GLY A 40 -4.19 -13.70 5.55
CA GLY A 40 -5.05 -13.07 4.55
C GLY A 40 -4.95 -13.73 3.18
N ALA A 41 -3.75 -14.05 2.71
CA ALA A 41 -3.54 -14.77 1.44
C ALA A 41 -4.09 -16.20 1.48
N ARG A 42 -3.94 -16.90 2.61
CA ARG A 42 -4.48 -18.26 2.75
C ARG A 42 -6.00 -18.27 2.72
N TYR A 43 -6.66 -17.38 3.45
CA TYR A 43 -8.11 -17.21 3.36
C TYR A 43 -8.53 -16.76 1.97
N LEU A 44 -7.86 -15.78 1.34
CA LEU A 44 -8.26 -15.31 0.01
C LEU A 44 -8.26 -16.44 -1.02
N TRP A 45 -7.25 -17.31 -0.97
CA TRP A 45 -7.22 -18.49 -1.83
C TRP A 45 -8.43 -19.40 -1.64
N ASP A 46 -8.80 -19.68 -0.38
CA ASP A 46 -9.88 -20.60 -0.01
C ASP A 46 -11.27 -20.03 -0.30
N GLU A 47 -11.44 -18.73 -0.11
CA GLU A 47 -12.72 -18.03 -0.27
C GLU A 47 -13.03 -17.73 -1.74
N LEU A 48 -12.01 -17.44 -2.54
CA LEU A 48 -12.20 -16.86 -3.87
C LEU A 48 -12.00 -17.90 -4.97
N LYS A 49 -13.05 -18.11 -5.78
CA LYS A 49 -12.99 -18.92 -6.98
C LYS A 49 -12.07 -18.28 -8.04
N PRO A 50 -11.32 -19.08 -8.83
CA PRO A 50 -10.53 -18.56 -9.94
C PRO A 50 -11.36 -17.72 -10.91
N GLY A 51 -10.81 -16.59 -11.38
CA GLY A 51 -11.48 -15.75 -12.38
C GLY A 51 -12.63 -14.90 -11.84
N THR A 52 -12.83 -14.84 -10.51
CA THR A 52 -13.85 -13.96 -9.90
C THR A 52 -13.60 -12.50 -10.29
N ASP A 53 -14.63 -11.80 -10.76
CA ASP A 53 -14.56 -10.35 -11.03
C ASP A 53 -14.31 -9.59 -9.71
N PRO A 54 -13.24 -8.77 -9.61
CA PRO A 54 -12.92 -8.01 -8.40
C PRO A 54 -14.04 -7.10 -7.87
N LEU A 55 -14.95 -6.62 -8.71
CA LEU A 55 -16.03 -5.72 -8.28
C LEU A 55 -17.35 -6.45 -8.02
N SER A 56 -17.40 -7.77 -8.26
CA SER A 56 -18.59 -8.58 -8.02
C SER A 56 -18.88 -8.81 -6.52
N PRO A 57 -20.12 -9.18 -6.16
CA PRO A 57 -20.46 -9.61 -4.81
C PRO A 57 -19.65 -10.81 -4.30
N ASP A 58 -19.15 -11.64 -5.22
CA ASP A 58 -18.40 -12.87 -4.93
C ASP A 58 -16.95 -12.60 -4.51
N ASN A 59 -16.38 -11.44 -4.85
CA ASN A 59 -15.09 -11.04 -4.30
C ASN A 59 -15.19 -10.83 -2.78
N VAL A 60 -14.10 -11.00 -2.05
CA VAL A 60 -14.07 -10.81 -0.60
C VAL A 60 -13.23 -9.60 -0.23
N LEU A 61 -13.69 -8.85 0.77
CA LEU A 61 -12.90 -7.80 1.41
C LEU A 61 -12.58 -8.27 2.82
N MET A 62 -11.30 -8.25 3.19
CA MET A 62 -10.88 -8.69 4.51
C MET A 62 -10.06 -7.62 5.22
N VAL A 63 -10.25 -7.53 6.54
CA VAL A 63 -9.39 -6.75 7.43
C VAL A 63 -8.67 -7.73 8.33
N TRP A 64 -7.34 -7.76 8.25
CA TRP A 64 -6.51 -8.65 9.06
C TRP A 64 -5.56 -7.86 9.95
N THR A 65 -5.32 -8.43 11.13
CA THR A 65 -4.28 -8.00 12.06
C THR A 65 -3.24 -9.11 12.19
N GLY A 66 -2.33 -9.00 13.16
CA GLY A 66 -1.39 -10.05 13.51
C GLY A 66 -1.31 -10.25 15.01
N PRO A 67 -0.50 -11.23 15.47
CA PRO A 67 -0.39 -11.58 16.88
C PRO A 67 0.17 -10.46 17.76
N LEU A 68 0.92 -9.53 17.17
CA LEU A 68 1.51 -8.39 17.87
C LEU A 68 0.53 -7.22 18.03
N GLY A 69 -0.54 -7.19 17.23
CA GLY A 69 -1.56 -6.16 17.30
C GLY A 69 -2.26 -6.20 18.65
N GLY A 70 -2.53 -5.02 19.21
CA GLY A 70 -3.13 -4.92 20.54
C GLY A 70 -2.12 -5.08 21.70
N THR A 71 -0.84 -5.31 21.42
CA THR A 71 0.24 -5.37 22.42
C THR A 71 1.04 -4.06 22.49
N MET A 72 2.10 -4.04 23.30
CA MET A 72 3.01 -2.90 23.45
C MET A 72 4.31 -3.03 22.62
N ILE A 73 4.45 -4.09 21.81
CA ILE A 73 5.59 -4.27 20.91
C ILE A 73 5.72 -3.05 19.99
N PRO A 74 6.91 -2.44 19.88
CA PRO A 74 7.06 -1.23 19.09
C PRO A 74 6.70 -1.47 17.62
N LEU A 75 6.06 -0.48 16.99
CA LEU A 75 5.80 -0.45 15.54
C LEU A 75 4.90 -1.59 15.02
N SER A 76 4.11 -2.22 15.90
CA SER A 76 3.21 -3.34 15.59
C SER A 76 1.75 -2.95 15.35
N GLY A 77 1.45 -1.65 15.25
CA GLY A 77 0.08 -1.13 15.16
C GLY A 77 -0.55 -1.10 13.76
N ARG A 78 -0.06 -1.91 12.80
CA ARG A 78 -0.62 -1.92 11.45
C ARG A 78 -1.77 -2.91 11.29
N TYR A 79 -2.70 -2.62 10.40
CA TYR A 79 -3.65 -3.61 9.87
C TYR A 79 -3.50 -3.68 8.35
N VAL A 80 -4.11 -4.70 7.75
CA VAL A 80 -4.07 -4.90 6.30
C VAL A 80 -5.46 -5.14 5.74
N ILE A 81 -5.74 -4.49 4.61
CA ILE A 81 -6.87 -4.81 3.73
C ILE A 81 -6.40 -5.87 2.74
N ILE A 82 -7.15 -6.98 2.62
CA ILE A 82 -6.86 -8.06 1.67
C ILE A 82 -8.07 -8.29 0.75
N THR A 83 -7.83 -8.41 -0.55
CA THR A 83 -8.86 -8.71 -1.57
C THR A 83 -8.20 -9.12 -2.90
N LYS A 84 -8.99 -9.45 -3.93
CA LYS A 84 -8.55 -9.38 -5.33
C LYS A 84 -8.68 -7.95 -5.84
N SER A 85 -7.63 -7.43 -6.46
CA SER A 85 -7.50 -6.05 -6.91
C SER A 85 -8.35 -5.74 -8.16
N PRO A 86 -9.20 -4.69 -8.17
CA PRO A 86 -9.83 -4.20 -9.40
C PRO A 86 -8.87 -3.42 -10.31
N ALA A 87 -7.75 -2.92 -9.78
CA ALA A 87 -6.73 -2.22 -10.55
C ALA A 87 -5.90 -3.17 -11.41
N THR A 88 -5.59 -4.35 -10.85
CA THR A 88 -4.55 -5.24 -11.37
C THR A 88 -5.01 -6.67 -11.58
N ASP A 89 -6.19 -7.09 -11.11
CA ASP A 89 -6.65 -8.49 -11.08
C ASP A 89 -5.77 -9.46 -10.26
N THR A 90 -4.72 -8.96 -9.61
CA THR A 90 -3.82 -9.74 -8.76
C THR A 90 -4.34 -9.86 -7.32
N PHE A 91 -3.62 -10.63 -6.51
CA PHE A 91 -3.64 -10.50 -5.06
C PHE A 91 -3.43 -9.03 -4.64
N LEU A 92 -4.19 -8.57 -3.64
CA LEU A 92 -3.99 -7.28 -3.02
C LEU A 92 -3.89 -7.39 -1.51
N ASP A 93 -2.83 -6.80 -0.98
CA ASP A 93 -2.68 -6.38 0.41
C ASP A 93 -2.36 -4.90 0.48
N SER A 94 -3.02 -4.15 1.38
CA SER A 94 -2.77 -2.72 1.57
C SER A 94 -2.72 -2.38 3.06
N TYR A 95 -1.57 -1.86 3.50
CA TYR A 95 -1.23 -1.68 4.92
C TYR A 95 -1.50 -0.28 5.41
N VAL A 96 -1.96 -0.20 6.66
CA VAL A 96 -2.30 1.08 7.29
C VAL A 96 -1.82 1.07 8.73
N GLY A 97 -1.20 2.16 9.17
CA GLY A 97 -0.87 2.40 10.57
C GLY A 97 -2.05 2.91 11.39
N GLY A 98 -1.75 3.69 12.44
CA GLY A 98 -2.78 4.27 13.31
C GLY A 98 -3.13 3.37 14.48
N HIS A 99 -4.43 3.21 14.74
CA HIS A 99 -4.95 2.58 15.97
C HIS A 99 -5.90 1.40 15.71
N VAL A 100 -6.40 1.25 14.47
CA VAL A 100 -7.42 0.26 14.10
C VAL A 100 -7.01 -1.16 14.45
N ALA A 101 -5.75 -1.54 14.22
CA ALA A 101 -5.27 -2.89 14.50
C ALA A 101 -5.44 -3.26 15.98
N HIS A 102 -5.12 -2.34 16.88
CA HIS A 102 -5.26 -2.55 18.31
C HIS A 102 -6.73 -2.62 18.73
N GLU A 103 -7.57 -1.70 18.23
CA GLU A 103 -9.00 -1.70 18.58
C GLU A 103 -9.72 -2.94 18.07
N LEU A 104 -9.35 -3.45 16.88
CA LEU A 104 -9.90 -4.72 16.38
C LEU A 104 -9.47 -5.91 17.25
N LYS A 105 -8.19 -5.97 17.65
CA LYS A 105 -7.70 -6.99 18.58
C LYS A 105 -8.37 -6.90 19.95
N TRP A 106 -8.50 -5.70 20.52
CA TRP A 106 -9.18 -5.49 21.80
C TRP A 106 -10.69 -5.69 21.73
N SER A 107 -11.29 -5.67 20.54
CA SER A 107 -12.68 -6.06 20.34
C SER A 107 -12.88 -7.57 20.37
N GLY A 108 -11.80 -8.36 20.41
CA GLY A 108 -11.84 -9.81 20.51
C GLY A 108 -11.81 -10.56 19.18
N PHE A 109 -11.41 -9.90 18.08
CA PHE A 109 -11.27 -10.52 16.75
C PHE A 109 -9.83 -10.44 16.25
N ASP A 110 -9.39 -11.44 15.47
CA ASP A 110 -8.11 -11.44 14.76
C ASP A 110 -8.24 -10.89 13.33
N GLY A 111 -9.45 -11.02 12.75
CA GLY A 111 -9.78 -10.50 11.43
C GLY A 111 -11.27 -10.47 11.16
N VAL A 112 -11.62 -9.81 10.06
CA VAL A 112 -12.98 -9.65 9.54
C VAL A 112 -12.98 -10.06 8.08
N ILE A 113 -13.93 -10.91 7.68
CA ILE A 113 -14.12 -11.35 6.29
C ILE A 113 -15.52 -10.94 5.85
N ILE A 114 -15.60 -10.20 4.74
CA ILE A 114 -16.81 -9.57 4.24
C ILE A 114 -17.10 -10.06 2.83
N ASN A 115 -18.26 -10.70 2.67
CA ASN A 115 -18.76 -11.25 1.42
C ASN A 115 -20.08 -10.58 1.00
N GLY A 116 -20.47 -10.79 -0.25
CA GLY A 116 -21.74 -10.31 -0.78
C GLY A 116 -21.74 -8.81 -1.03
N LYS A 117 -22.95 -8.27 -1.20
CA LYS A 117 -23.24 -6.85 -1.44
C LYS A 117 -24.56 -6.52 -0.74
N SER A 118 -24.63 -5.37 -0.08
CA SER A 118 -25.88 -4.89 0.52
C SER A 118 -26.74 -4.16 -0.52
N ASP A 119 -28.06 -4.25 -0.41
CA ASP A 119 -28.99 -3.55 -1.31
C ASP A 119 -28.97 -2.02 -1.14
N LYS A 120 -28.50 -1.54 0.01
CA LYS A 120 -28.35 -0.11 0.32
C LYS A 120 -27.01 0.16 1.01
N PRO A 121 -26.55 1.42 1.06
CA PRO A 121 -25.37 1.77 1.85
C PRO A 121 -25.48 1.35 3.31
N VAL A 122 -24.48 0.63 3.81
CA VAL A 122 -24.36 0.21 5.22
C VAL A 122 -22.98 0.50 5.79
N TYR A 123 -22.87 0.52 7.12
CA TYR A 123 -21.59 0.42 7.82
C TYR A 123 -21.62 -0.71 8.85
N LEU A 124 -20.47 -1.33 9.09
CA LEU A 124 -20.30 -2.38 10.10
C LEU A 124 -19.84 -1.75 11.42
N SER A 125 -20.57 -1.99 12.50
CA SER A 125 -20.17 -1.57 13.86
C SER A 125 -19.69 -2.78 14.64
N ILE A 126 -18.48 -2.73 15.19
CA ILE A 126 -17.84 -3.80 15.97
C ILE A 126 -17.52 -3.27 17.37
N LYS A 127 -18.02 -3.94 18.40
CA LYS A 127 -17.71 -3.63 19.79
C LYS A 127 -17.67 -4.88 20.66
N ASP A 128 -16.52 -5.16 21.26
CA ASP A 128 -16.32 -6.17 22.31
C ASP A 128 -17.02 -7.52 22.02
N GLY A 129 -16.66 -8.14 20.89
CA GLY A 129 -17.12 -9.45 20.46
C GLY A 129 -18.49 -9.43 19.77
N LYS A 130 -19.12 -8.27 19.64
CA LYS A 130 -20.40 -8.08 18.93
C LYS A 130 -20.18 -7.28 17.66
N ALA A 131 -20.98 -7.58 16.66
CA ALA A 131 -21.00 -6.83 15.41
C ALA A 131 -22.44 -6.65 14.93
N GLU A 132 -22.71 -5.53 14.26
CA GLU A 132 -24.01 -5.26 13.63
C GLU A 132 -23.83 -4.39 12.38
N LEU A 133 -24.70 -4.59 11.38
CA LEU A 133 -24.78 -3.73 10.20
C LEU A 133 -25.79 -2.61 10.46
N ARG A 134 -25.38 -1.37 10.16
CA ARG A 134 -26.18 -0.16 10.34
C ARG A 134 -26.34 0.59 9.02
N ASP A 135 -27.40 1.37 8.91
CA ASP A 135 -27.69 2.16 7.71
C ASP A 135 -26.63 3.27 7.53
N ALA A 136 -26.08 3.39 6.32
CA ALA A 136 -25.13 4.43 5.95
C ALA A 136 -25.66 5.37 4.86
N SER A 137 -26.95 5.32 4.51
CA SER A 137 -27.52 6.09 3.40
C SER A 137 -27.34 7.59 3.57
N LYS A 138 -27.37 8.10 4.81
CA LYS A 138 -27.18 9.53 5.12
C LYS A 138 -25.73 10.01 4.99
N ILE A 139 -24.77 9.09 4.97
CA ILE A 139 -23.34 9.38 4.89
C ILE A 139 -22.74 8.91 3.55
N TRP A 140 -23.51 8.28 2.68
CA TRP A 140 -23.11 8.03 1.29
C TRP A 140 -22.94 9.37 0.56
N GLY A 141 -21.86 9.53 -0.21
CA GLY A 141 -21.45 10.79 -0.83
C GLY A 141 -20.57 11.68 0.06
N LYS A 142 -20.42 11.36 1.35
CA LYS A 142 -19.55 12.10 2.27
C LYS A 142 -18.09 11.70 2.11
N ASP A 143 -17.20 12.65 2.36
CA ASP A 143 -15.78 12.37 2.39
C ASP A 143 -15.39 11.52 3.61
N ILE A 144 -14.15 11.00 3.63
CA ILE A 144 -13.65 10.13 4.71
C ILE A 144 -13.68 10.86 6.07
N GLY A 145 -13.26 12.13 6.12
CA GLY A 145 -13.22 12.90 7.37
C GLY A 145 -14.61 13.12 7.97
N GLU A 146 -15.57 13.56 7.15
CA GLU A 146 -16.97 13.72 7.52
C GLU A 146 -17.58 12.39 7.97
N THR A 147 -17.34 11.31 7.22
CA THR A 147 -17.84 9.97 7.52
C THR A 147 -17.39 9.49 8.91
N GLN A 148 -16.09 9.58 9.19
CA GLN A 148 -15.53 9.15 10.47
C GLN A 148 -16.02 10.01 11.63
N LYS A 149 -16.27 11.31 11.40
CA LYS A 149 -16.85 12.19 12.42
C LYS A 149 -18.31 11.81 12.73
N ILE A 150 -19.15 11.70 11.70
CA ILE A 150 -20.59 11.43 11.87
C ILE A 150 -20.81 10.09 12.57
N ILE A 151 -20.05 9.04 12.21
CA ILE A 151 -20.18 7.72 12.85
C ILE A 151 -19.80 7.79 14.34
N ARG A 152 -18.74 8.51 14.71
CA ARG A 152 -18.34 8.66 16.13
C ARG A 152 -19.40 9.41 16.94
N GLU A 153 -19.99 10.46 16.35
CA GLU A 153 -21.09 11.21 16.98
C GLU A 153 -22.35 10.34 17.15
N GLU A 154 -22.71 9.56 16.13
CA GLU A 154 -23.85 8.62 16.19
C GLU A 154 -23.66 7.52 17.25
N LEU A 155 -22.43 7.00 17.39
CA LEU A 155 -22.10 5.98 18.38
C LEU A 155 -21.84 6.53 19.78
N GLY A 156 -21.68 7.84 19.93
CA GLY A 156 -21.39 8.50 21.21
C GLY A 156 -20.03 8.11 21.81
N ASP A 157 -19.06 7.71 20.98
CA ASP A 157 -17.72 7.29 21.42
C ASP A 157 -16.65 7.81 20.46
N ASP A 158 -15.94 8.86 20.90
CA ASP A 158 -14.90 9.56 20.14
C ASP A 158 -13.62 8.74 19.96
N LYS A 159 -13.44 7.65 20.73
CA LYS A 159 -12.31 6.71 20.62
C LYS A 159 -12.54 5.62 19.59
N THR A 160 -13.77 5.46 19.09
CA THR A 160 -14.09 4.52 18.01
C THR A 160 -13.24 4.82 16.79
N ARG A 161 -12.61 3.78 16.23
CA ARG A 161 -11.83 3.89 14.99
C ARG A 161 -12.70 3.52 13.83
N VAL A 162 -12.68 4.34 12.80
CA VAL A 162 -13.54 4.19 11.64
C VAL A 162 -12.66 4.05 10.41
N ILE A 163 -12.77 2.89 9.76
CA ILE A 163 -12.25 2.59 8.44
C ILE A 163 -13.34 2.99 7.44
N SER A 164 -13.07 3.80 6.44
CA SER A 164 -14.12 4.28 5.52
C SER A 164 -13.60 4.59 4.13
N ILE A 165 -14.50 4.55 3.14
CA ILE A 165 -14.25 5.04 1.78
C ILE A 165 -14.79 6.44 1.60
N GLY A 166 -14.19 7.19 0.67
CA GLY A 166 -14.73 8.45 0.16
C GLY A 166 -15.48 8.25 -1.16
N PRO A 167 -15.90 9.35 -1.82
CA PRO A 167 -16.59 9.32 -3.11
C PRO A 167 -15.89 8.50 -4.20
N ALA A 168 -14.57 8.43 -4.22
CA ALA A 168 -13.87 7.61 -5.22
C ALA A 168 -14.15 6.11 -5.05
N GLY A 169 -14.24 5.63 -3.80
CA GLY A 169 -14.63 4.24 -3.53
C GLY A 169 -16.08 3.97 -3.90
N GLU A 170 -16.99 4.91 -3.58
CA GLU A 170 -18.41 4.82 -3.95
C GLU A 170 -18.62 4.78 -5.47
N ASN A 171 -17.79 5.52 -6.22
CA ASN A 171 -17.74 5.52 -7.69
C ASN A 171 -16.87 4.40 -8.29
N MET A 172 -16.46 3.44 -7.46
CA MET A 172 -15.68 2.26 -7.83
C MET A 172 -14.43 2.58 -8.66
N SER A 173 -13.75 3.69 -8.35
CA SER A 173 -12.48 4.05 -8.98
C SER A 173 -11.43 2.96 -8.71
N LYS A 174 -10.77 2.46 -9.76
CA LYS A 174 -9.72 1.44 -9.61
C LYS A 174 -8.52 1.88 -8.76
N ILE A 175 -8.37 3.19 -8.53
CA ILE A 175 -7.32 3.77 -7.67
C ILE A 175 -7.87 4.28 -6.33
N ALA A 176 -9.05 3.81 -5.92
CA ALA A 176 -9.67 4.20 -4.66
C ALA A 176 -9.02 3.58 -3.43
N CYS A 177 -8.80 4.42 -2.42
CA CYS A 177 -8.26 4.10 -1.10
C CYS A 177 -9.37 3.75 -0.10
N ILE A 178 -8.93 3.14 1.00
CA ILE A 178 -9.68 3.07 2.26
C ILE A 178 -8.90 3.87 3.32
N GLY A 179 -9.56 4.83 3.98
CA GLY A 179 -8.94 5.68 5.00
C GLY A 179 -9.36 5.34 6.42
N SER A 180 -8.47 5.57 7.39
CA SER A 180 -8.74 5.52 8.83
C SER A 180 -7.94 6.60 9.57
N ASP A 181 -8.31 6.91 10.82
CA ASP A 181 -7.63 7.92 11.64
C ASP A 181 -7.38 9.26 10.90
N LEU A 182 -8.40 9.69 10.12
CA LEU A 182 -8.42 10.80 9.16
C LEU A 182 -7.48 10.67 7.95
N TYR A 183 -6.20 10.38 8.18
CA TYR A 183 -5.14 10.53 7.16
C TYR A 183 -4.38 9.24 6.85
N ARG A 184 -4.69 8.12 7.52
CA ARG A 184 -3.99 6.85 7.29
C ARG A 184 -4.70 6.08 6.19
N GLN A 185 -3.97 5.75 5.12
CA GLN A 185 -4.56 5.18 3.90
C GLN A 185 -4.10 3.75 3.63
N ALA A 186 -5.05 2.85 3.37
CA ALA A 186 -4.82 1.65 2.56
C ALA A 186 -4.88 2.10 1.10
N GLY A 187 -3.73 2.58 0.62
CA GLY A 187 -3.68 3.40 -0.59
C GLY A 187 -3.93 2.64 -1.89
N ARG A 188 -3.16 1.58 -2.11
CA ARG A 188 -2.94 1.08 -3.48
C ARG A 188 -3.82 -0.10 -3.85
N GLY A 189 -4.04 -0.28 -5.15
CA GLY A 189 -4.70 -1.47 -5.74
C GLY A 189 -6.23 -1.44 -5.75
N GLY A 190 -6.87 -0.35 -5.32
CA GLY A 190 -8.32 -0.20 -5.48
C GLY A 190 -9.17 -0.96 -4.46
N GLY A 191 -8.65 -1.24 -3.26
CA GLY A 191 -9.43 -1.82 -2.17
C GLY A 191 -10.67 -0.98 -1.82
N GLY A 192 -10.61 0.34 -1.99
CA GLY A 192 -11.76 1.24 -1.79
C GLY A 192 -12.89 1.00 -2.79
N ALA A 193 -12.58 0.62 -4.03
CA ALA A 193 -13.60 0.28 -5.02
C ALA A 193 -14.30 -1.05 -4.71
N VAL A 194 -13.56 -2.04 -4.19
CA VAL A 194 -14.16 -3.30 -3.71
C VAL A 194 -15.11 -3.02 -2.54
N MET A 195 -14.70 -2.18 -1.60
CA MET A 195 -15.54 -1.79 -0.46
C MET A 195 -16.80 -1.04 -0.93
N GLY A 196 -16.67 -0.13 -1.90
CA GLY A 196 -17.79 0.60 -2.49
C GLY A 196 -18.73 -0.26 -3.34
N SER A 197 -18.22 -1.21 -4.13
CA SER A 197 -19.06 -2.10 -4.96
C SER A 197 -20.02 -2.95 -4.14
N LYS A 198 -19.67 -3.18 -2.87
CA LYS A 198 -20.44 -3.90 -1.86
C LYS A 198 -21.46 -3.04 -1.10
N ASN A 199 -21.54 -1.74 -1.39
CA ASN A 199 -22.30 -0.75 -0.63
C ASN A 199 -21.89 -0.66 0.86
N LEU A 200 -20.63 -0.98 1.18
CA LEU A 200 -20.11 -0.85 2.53
C LEU A 200 -19.37 0.49 2.66
N LYS A 201 -19.94 1.45 3.38
CA LYS A 201 -19.35 2.78 3.56
C LYS A 201 -18.21 2.79 4.56
N ALA A 202 -18.35 2.04 5.66
CA ALA A 202 -17.39 2.06 6.76
C ALA A 202 -17.40 0.79 7.61
N ILE A 203 -16.33 0.62 8.38
CA ILE A 203 -16.19 -0.34 9.49
C ILE A 203 -15.75 0.45 10.72
N ALA A 204 -16.62 0.55 11.71
CA ALA A 204 -16.39 1.19 12.99
C ALA A 204 -16.00 0.14 14.03
N VAL A 205 -14.90 0.35 14.74
CA VAL A 205 -14.34 -0.62 15.67
C VAL A 205 -14.01 0.03 17.00
N ARG A 206 -14.46 -0.58 18.08
CA ARG A 206 -14.14 -0.22 19.45
C ARG A 206 -13.86 -1.49 20.29
N GLY A 207 -12.71 -1.54 20.94
CA GLY A 207 -12.28 -2.69 21.74
C GLY A 207 -11.80 -2.32 23.13
N THR A 208 -12.28 -3.03 24.15
CA THR A 208 -11.94 -2.79 25.56
C THR A 208 -11.52 -4.04 26.32
N LEU A 209 -11.46 -5.20 25.66
CA LEU A 209 -11.19 -6.49 26.30
C LEU A 209 -9.70 -6.72 26.62
N GLY A 210 -8.80 -5.95 26.00
CA GLY A 210 -7.35 -6.15 26.09
C GLY A 210 -6.85 -7.35 25.28
N MET A 211 -5.59 -7.73 25.49
CA MET A 211 -4.95 -8.89 24.84
C MET A 211 -4.24 -9.78 25.86
N LYS A 212 -4.36 -11.09 25.68
CA LYS A 212 -3.55 -12.07 26.41
C LYS A 212 -2.20 -12.26 25.72
N VAL A 213 -1.13 -12.18 26.50
CA VAL A 213 0.25 -12.50 26.11
C VAL A 213 0.77 -13.62 27.00
N ASP A 214 1.89 -14.23 26.61
CA ASP A 214 2.49 -15.36 27.36
C ASP A 214 2.93 -14.98 28.78
N ASN A 215 3.77 -13.95 28.90
CA ASN A 215 4.22 -13.41 30.18
C ASN A 215 4.29 -11.88 30.12
N ILE A 216 3.32 -11.21 30.76
CA ILE A 216 3.20 -9.75 30.70
C ILE A 216 4.35 -9.02 31.39
N GLU A 217 4.85 -9.53 32.52
CA GLU A 217 5.95 -8.89 33.26
C GLU A 217 7.23 -8.87 32.43
N LYS A 218 7.56 -10.03 31.85
CA LYS A 218 8.70 -10.18 30.95
C LYS A 218 8.54 -9.33 29.69
N LEU A 219 7.37 -9.33 29.07
CA LEU A 219 7.09 -8.54 27.88
C LEU A 219 7.27 -7.03 28.14
N VAL A 220 6.81 -6.54 29.30
CA VAL A 220 6.97 -5.12 29.69
C VAL A 220 8.45 -4.77 29.86
N GLU A 221 9.25 -5.63 30.49
CA GLU A 221 10.70 -5.43 30.65
C GLU A 221 11.40 -5.38 29.29
N GLN A 222 11.12 -6.34 28.42
CA GLN A 222 11.67 -6.40 27.06
C GLN A 222 11.28 -5.18 26.24
N CYS A 223 9.99 -4.78 26.25
CA CYS A 223 9.54 -3.62 25.51
C CYS A 223 10.20 -2.33 26.02
N LYS A 224 10.42 -2.15 27.33
CA LYS A 224 11.18 -0.99 27.82
C LYS A 224 12.56 -0.91 27.18
N LYS A 225 13.26 -2.05 27.09
CA LYS A 225 14.56 -2.13 26.41
C LYS A 225 14.44 -1.79 24.92
N TYR A 226 13.51 -2.42 24.20
CA TYR A 226 13.31 -2.16 22.77
C TYR A 226 13.02 -0.68 22.46
N TYR A 227 12.20 -0.03 23.30
CA TYR A 227 11.92 1.40 23.16
C TYR A 227 13.16 2.25 23.42
N GLN A 228 13.95 1.94 24.46
CA GLN A 228 15.18 2.66 24.77
C GLN A 228 16.24 2.49 23.69
N ASP A 229 16.41 1.28 23.17
CA ASP A 229 17.39 0.98 22.12
C ASP A 229 17.01 1.71 20.83
N ALA A 230 15.73 1.69 20.45
CA ALA A 230 15.25 2.41 19.28
C ALA A 230 15.38 3.94 19.43
N LEU A 231 15.11 4.51 20.59
CA LEU A 231 15.25 5.96 20.84
C LEU A 231 16.72 6.42 20.88
N LYS A 232 17.66 5.53 21.20
CA LYS A 232 19.09 5.84 21.23
C LYS A 232 19.80 5.55 19.90
N ASN A 233 19.11 4.91 18.96
CA ASN A 233 19.69 4.60 17.65
C ASN A 233 19.60 5.84 16.73
N PRO A 234 20.74 6.45 16.35
CA PRO A 234 20.73 7.63 15.46
C PRO A 234 20.15 7.35 14.07
N ASP A 235 20.13 6.09 13.62
CA ASP A 235 19.49 5.71 12.35
C ASP A 235 17.96 5.93 12.36
N ASN A 236 17.37 6.25 13.52
CA ASN A 236 15.96 6.57 13.67
C ASN A 236 15.68 8.09 13.72
N ASP A 237 16.71 8.94 13.84
CA ASP A 237 16.53 10.39 14.06
C ASP A 237 15.75 11.06 12.93
N TRP A 238 15.95 10.58 11.70
CA TRP A 238 15.24 11.06 10.51
C TRP A 238 13.73 11.09 10.69
N ALA A 239 13.15 10.17 11.46
CA ALA A 239 11.70 10.04 11.58
C ALA A 239 11.07 11.25 12.29
N ILE A 240 11.78 11.81 13.28
CA ILE A 240 11.30 12.96 14.06
C ILE A 240 11.81 14.29 13.53
N THR A 241 12.92 14.32 12.78
CA THR A 241 13.48 15.54 12.21
C THR A 241 12.87 15.90 10.87
N ASP A 242 12.77 14.93 9.96
CA ASP A 242 12.41 15.17 8.55
C ASP A 242 11.19 14.33 8.13
N GLY A 243 11.09 13.10 8.61
CA GLY A 243 10.18 12.10 8.08
C GLY A 243 10.60 11.66 6.68
N THR A 244 9.73 10.94 5.97
CA THR A 244 10.03 10.48 4.61
C THR A 244 10.38 11.58 3.60
N PRO A 245 9.93 12.85 3.71
CA PRO A 245 10.34 13.94 2.81
C PRO A 245 11.85 14.14 2.62
N LEU A 246 12.69 13.65 3.55
CA LEU A 246 14.15 13.65 3.39
C LEU A 246 14.62 12.99 2.08
N LEU A 247 13.83 12.03 1.58
CA LEU A 247 14.15 11.26 0.39
C LEU A 247 14.02 12.08 -0.89
N ILE A 248 13.40 13.26 -0.88
CA ILE A 248 13.35 14.13 -2.08
C ILE A 248 14.74 14.53 -2.53
N ASP A 249 15.57 15.00 -1.60
CA ASP A 249 16.93 15.41 -1.94
C ASP A 249 17.80 14.19 -2.29
N ALA A 250 17.72 13.12 -1.50
CA ALA A 250 18.48 11.90 -1.77
C ALA A 250 18.16 11.30 -3.15
N SER A 251 16.87 11.21 -3.51
CA SER A 251 16.42 10.64 -4.79
C SER A 251 16.81 11.52 -5.97
N ASN A 252 16.70 12.84 -5.81
CA ASN A 252 17.10 13.78 -6.84
C ASN A 252 18.61 13.74 -7.08
N ASP A 253 19.40 13.71 -6.02
CA ASP A 253 20.86 13.69 -6.09
C ASP A 253 21.39 12.35 -6.61
N ALA A 254 20.62 11.26 -6.42
CA ALA A 254 20.86 9.96 -7.07
C ALA A 254 20.38 9.91 -8.53
N GLY A 255 19.61 10.89 -9.00
CA GLY A 255 19.06 10.93 -10.36
C GLY A 255 17.92 9.93 -10.58
N ILE A 256 17.13 9.66 -9.53
CA ILE A 256 16.02 8.70 -9.56
C ILE A 256 14.69 9.30 -9.08
N LEU A 257 14.58 10.62 -8.89
CA LEU A 257 13.34 11.31 -8.55
C LEU A 257 12.48 11.51 -9.82
N PRO A 258 11.33 10.83 -9.96
CA PRO A 258 10.52 10.95 -11.18
C PRO A 258 10.06 12.39 -11.40
N THR A 259 10.36 12.90 -12.59
CA THR A 259 10.10 14.29 -12.96
C THR A 259 9.37 14.36 -14.30
N ASN A 260 8.28 15.13 -14.34
CA ASN A 260 7.41 15.33 -15.50
C ASN A 260 7.00 14.01 -16.18
N ASN A 261 6.23 13.18 -15.47
CA ASN A 261 5.91 11.81 -15.85
C ASN A 261 7.18 11.02 -16.20
N PHE A 262 8.12 10.83 -15.27
CA PHE A 262 9.35 10.05 -15.51
C PHE A 262 10.11 10.41 -16.82
N GLN A 263 10.07 11.67 -17.27
CA GLN A 263 10.89 12.12 -18.40
C GLN A 263 12.35 12.33 -17.96
N SER A 264 12.54 12.71 -16.70
CA SER A 264 13.83 12.86 -16.03
C SER A 264 13.79 12.26 -14.61
N GLY A 265 14.98 11.99 -14.06
CA GLY A 265 15.23 11.59 -12.68
C GLY A 265 15.68 12.75 -11.77
N VAL A 266 15.68 13.99 -12.29
CA VAL A 266 16.11 15.20 -11.59
C VAL A 266 15.05 16.29 -11.75
N PHE A 267 14.69 16.93 -10.64
CA PHE A 267 13.83 18.10 -10.59
C PHE A 267 14.61 19.30 -10.05
N ASP A 268 14.96 20.21 -10.95
CA ASP A 268 15.71 21.44 -10.69
C ASP A 268 14.99 22.43 -9.76
N LYS A 269 13.70 22.20 -9.46
CA LYS A 269 12.91 22.98 -8.48
C LYS A 269 12.61 22.21 -7.18
N LYS A 270 13.35 21.13 -6.87
CA LYS A 270 13.13 20.31 -5.65
C LYS A 270 13.07 21.11 -4.35
N ASP A 271 13.82 22.21 -4.25
CA ASP A 271 13.89 23.09 -3.07
C ASP A 271 12.54 23.76 -2.73
N GLY A 272 11.58 23.74 -3.66
CA GLY A 272 10.21 24.21 -3.40
C GLY A 272 9.38 23.24 -2.55
N MET A 273 9.76 21.95 -2.53
CA MET A 273 8.93 20.83 -2.06
C MET A 273 9.68 19.80 -1.19
N ASN A 274 10.97 19.98 -0.90
CA ASN A 274 11.75 19.09 -0.03
C ASN A 274 11.42 19.28 1.46
N SER A 275 12.14 18.55 2.33
CA SER A 275 11.96 18.61 3.80
C SER A 275 12.09 20.03 4.35
N GLU A 276 13.08 20.80 3.88
CA GLU A 276 13.30 22.18 4.33
C GLU A 276 12.17 23.12 3.91
N ALA A 277 11.64 22.96 2.70
CA ALA A 277 10.46 23.70 2.26
C ALA A 277 9.24 23.39 3.13
N LEU A 278 9.05 22.12 3.51
CA LEU A 278 7.97 21.71 4.40
C LEU A 278 8.09 22.42 5.76
N LYS A 279 9.25 22.34 6.41
CA LYS A 279 9.50 22.99 7.71
C LYS A 279 9.31 24.51 7.66
N ALA A 280 9.77 25.14 6.59
CA ALA A 280 9.74 26.59 6.43
C ALA A 280 8.33 27.12 6.14
N LYS A 281 7.60 26.48 5.23
CA LYS A 281 6.35 27.03 4.66
C LYS A 281 5.08 26.46 5.31
N VAL A 282 5.12 25.23 5.83
CA VAL A 282 3.96 24.61 6.49
C VAL A 282 4.24 24.34 7.97
N GLY A 283 3.22 24.44 8.82
CA GLY A 283 3.39 24.10 10.23
C GLY A 283 3.45 22.61 10.43
N GLU A 284 4.53 22.10 11.02
CA GLU A 284 4.71 20.68 11.30
C GLU A 284 4.58 20.32 12.79
N ARG A 285 3.92 19.19 13.05
CA ARG A 285 3.91 18.45 14.33
C ARG A 285 4.05 16.97 14.04
N ARG A 286 4.90 16.26 14.80
CA ARG A 286 5.07 14.82 14.65
C ARG A 286 3.92 14.05 15.31
N LYS A 287 3.50 12.96 14.68
CA LYS A 287 2.43 12.07 15.16
C LYS A 287 2.86 10.61 15.00
N ALA A 288 2.68 9.85 16.08
CA ALA A 288 2.95 8.42 16.11
C ALA A 288 1.68 7.61 15.83
N CYS A 289 1.85 6.46 15.19
CA CYS A 289 0.91 5.35 15.33
C CYS A 289 0.92 4.86 16.79
N LEU A 290 -0.10 4.10 17.19
CA LEU A 290 -0.12 3.49 18.51
C LEU A 290 1.09 2.55 18.69
N ALA A 291 1.71 2.58 19.88
CA ALA A 291 2.94 1.84 20.21
C ALA A 291 4.15 2.12 19.30
N CYS A 292 4.20 3.26 18.60
CA CYS A 292 5.33 3.60 17.74
C CYS A 292 6.29 4.59 18.43
N VAL A 293 7.59 4.26 18.44
CA VAL A 293 8.65 5.13 19.00
C VAL A 293 9.24 6.11 17.99
N LEU A 294 9.05 5.87 16.68
CA LEU A 294 9.63 6.70 15.62
C LEU A 294 8.85 7.99 15.37
N ALA A 295 7.51 7.95 15.51
CA ALA A 295 6.63 9.11 15.27
C ALA A 295 6.80 9.80 13.89
N CYS A 296 6.99 9.02 12.82
CA CYS A 296 7.31 9.55 11.48
C CYS A 296 6.25 10.44 10.82
N GLY A 297 4.99 10.40 11.28
CA GLY A 297 3.90 11.13 10.63
C GLY A 297 4.03 12.64 10.84
N THR A 298 3.95 13.41 9.76
CA THR A 298 4.07 14.88 9.80
C THR A 298 2.71 15.52 9.64
N PHE A 299 2.13 16.10 10.69
CA PHE A 299 0.94 16.93 10.53
C PHE A 299 1.34 18.29 9.97
N SER A 300 0.98 18.55 8.71
CA SER A 300 1.28 19.77 7.97
C SER A 300 0.06 20.66 7.85
N LYS A 301 0.24 21.97 8.01
CA LYS A 301 -0.82 22.98 7.79
C LYS A 301 -0.31 24.17 7.00
N VAL A 302 -0.99 24.50 5.90
CA VAL A 302 -0.73 25.68 5.08
C VAL A 302 -1.11 26.96 5.83
N ARG A 303 -0.17 27.90 5.93
CA ARG A 303 -0.27 29.11 6.77
C ARG A 303 -0.84 30.33 6.05
N ASP A 304 -0.60 30.44 4.75
CA ASP A 304 -0.92 31.60 3.92
C ASP A 304 -1.21 31.20 2.47
N GLY A 305 -1.45 32.18 1.60
CA GLY A 305 -1.77 31.95 0.20
C GLY A 305 -3.19 31.40 -0.08
N PRO A 306 -3.47 30.98 -1.32
CA PRO A 306 -4.80 30.57 -1.76
C PRO A 306 -5.30 29.28 -1.10
N PHE A 307 -4.38 28.48 -0.54
CA PHE A 307 -4.68 27.19 0.09
C PHE A 307 -4.62 27.24 1.63
N LYS A 308 -4.57 28.45 2.21
CA LYS A 308 -4.54 28.67 3.66
C LYS A 308 -5.58 27.81 4.38
N GLY A 309 -5.12 27.07 5.39
CA GLY A 309 -5.97 26.21 6.22
C GLY A 309 -6.07 24.77 5.75
N ALA A 310 -5.59 24.42 4.54
CA ALA A 310 -5.39 23.03 4.16
C ALA A 310 -4.44 22.35 5.17
N ALA A 311 -4.84 21.18 5.67
CA ALA A 311 -4.08 20.47 6.69
C ALA A 311 -4.21 18.96 6.49
N VAL A 312 -3.10 18.24 6.64
CA VAL A 312 -2.99 16.81 6.36
C VAL A 312 -1.90 16.19 7.24
N GLU A 313 -1.95 14.89 7.48
CA GLU A 313 -0.77 14.14 7.93
C GLU A 313 -0.01 13.64 6.69
N GLY A 314 1.14 14.24 6.40
CA GLY A 314 1.88 14.15 5.16
C GLY A 314 2.29 15.55 4.66
N PRO A 315 2.63 15.72 3.38
CA PRO A 315 2.78 14.66 2.40
C PRO A 315 3.98 13.76 2.71
N GLU A 316 3.81 12.46 2.45
CA GLU A 316 4.92 11.50 2.47
C GLU A 316 5.77 11.64 1.18
N TYR A 317 6.98 11.08 1.18
CA TYR A 317 7.89 11.07 0.03
C TYR A 317 7.21 10.72 -1.29
N GLU A 318 6.42 9.66 -1.30
CA GLU A 318 5.73 9.17 -2.49
C GLU A 318 4.73 10.18 -3.05
N THR A 319 4.01 10.89 -2.18
CA THR A 319 3.12 11.97 -2.59
C THR A 319 3.93 13.14 -3.14
N LEU A 320 5.02 13.53 -2.48
CA LEU A 320 5.90 14.59 -2.97
C LEU A 320 6.47 14.24 -4.36
N GLY A 321 7.00 13.05 -4.56
CA GLY A 321 7.54 12.60 -5.85
C GLY A 321 6.49 12.53 -6.95
N LEU A 322 5.37 11.83 -6.73
CA LEU A 322 4.37 11.61 -7.80
C LEU A 322 3.40 12.77 -8.01
N CYS A 323 3.05 13.51 -6.96
CA CYS A 323 2.16 14.65 -7.06
C CYS A 323 2.90 15.99 -7.18
N GLY A 324 4.19 16.04 -6.82
CA GLY A 324 5.06 17.21 -6.99
C GLY A 324 5.87 17.14 -8.28
N SER A 325 7.10 16.64 -8.19
CA SER A 325 8.08 16.63 -9.30
C SER A 325 7.57 15.93 -10.55
N ASN A 326 6.85 14.81 -10.42
CA ASN A 326 6.29 14.09 -11.54
C ASN A 326 5.17 14.87 -12.28
N CYS A 327 4.57 15.87 -11.63
CA CYS A 327 3.60 16.80 -12.21
C CYS A 327 4.22 18.19 -12.51
N GLY A 328 5.54 18.35 -12.30
CA GLY A 328 6.24 19.62 -12.43
C GLY A 328 5.85 20.68 -11.39
N ILE A 329 5.23 20.28 -10.27
CA ILE A 329 4.77 21.18 -9.21
C ILE A 329 5.83 21.28 -8.11
N ASP A 330 6.29 22.50 -7.81
CA ASP A 330 7.21 22.82 -6.71
C ASP A 330 6.55 23.63 -5.59
N ASP A 331 5.27 23.98 -5.71
CA ASP A 331 4.52 24.64 -4.64
C ASP A 331 4.04 23.63 -3.59
N ILE A 332 4.77 23.54 -2.47
CA ILE A 332 4.41 22.67 -1.35
C ILE A 332 3.00 22.92 -0.81
N ASN A 333 2.47 24.14 -0.88
CA ASN A 333 1.10 24.43 -0.41
C ASN A 333 0.07 23.80 -1.35
N ALA A 334 0.31 23.84 -2.66
CA ALA A 334 -0.51 23.16 -3.66
C ALA A 334 -0.45 21.63 -3.48
N ILE A 335 0.73 21.07 -3.21
CA ILE A 335 0.89 19.63 -2.97
C ILE A 335 0.15 19.19 -1.70
N VAL A 336 0.25 19.95 -0.60
CA VAL A 336 -0.55 19.70 0.62
C VAL A 336 -2.04 19.75 0.32
N LYS A 337 -2.48 20.73 -0.49
CA LYS A 337 -3.88 20.87 -0.89
C LYS A 337 -4.36 19.72 -1.77
N PHE A 338 -3.50 19.17 -2.62
CA PHE A 338 -3.78 18.00 -3.43
C PHE A 338 -3.86 16.73 -2.56
N ASN A 339 -2.89 16.54 -1.66
CA ASN A 339 -2.86 15.39 -0.74
C ASN A 339 -4.13 15.33 0.10
N ILE A 340 -4.55 16.43 0.75
CA ILE A 340 -5.74 16.38 1.61
C ILE A 340 -7.02 16.05 0.83
N ASP A 341 -7.12 16.51 -0.42
CA ASP A 341 -8.25 16.14 -1.27
C ASP A 341 -8.20 14.65 -1.64
N CYS A 342 -7.03 14.10 -1.98
CA CYS A 342 -6.88 12.66 -2.21
C CYS A 342 -7.26 11.84 -0.96
N ASP A 343 -6.79 12.24 0.22
CA ASP A 343 -7.06 11.56 1.50
C ASP A 343 -8.55 11.52 1.83
N PHE A 344 -9.25 12.65 1.65
CA PHE A 344 -10.67 12.73 2.00
C PHE A 344 -11.58 12.17 0.91
N LEU A 345 -11.23 12.34 -0.36
CA LEU A 345 -11.98 11.76 -1.46
C LEU A 345 -11.74 10.25 -1.61
N GLY A 346 -10.65 9.74 -1.01
CA GLY A 346 -10.27 8.33 -1.01
C GLY A 346 -9.60 7.90 -2.31
N ILE A 347 -8.58 8.62 -2.78
CA ILE A 347 -7.79 8.29 -3.98
C ILE A 347 -6.31 8.12 -3.62
N ASP A 348 -5.64 7.14 -4.22
CA ASP A 348 -4.21 6.88 -4.05
C ASP A 348 -3.38 8.04 -4.61
N THR A 349 -2.56 8.69 -3.77
CA THR A 349 -1.72 9.81 -4.21
C THR A 349 -0.69 9.38 -5.25
N ILE A 350 -0.13 8.18 -5.15
CA ILE A 350 0.86 7.68 -6.13
C ILE A 350 0.18 7.56 -7.50
N SER A 351 -0.92 6.81 -7.56
CA SER A 351 -1.62 6.55 -8.81
C SER A 351 -2.29 7.81 -9.36
N ALA A 352 -2.81 8.69 -8.50
CA ALA A 352 -3.35 10.00 -8.92
C ALA A 352 -2.26 10.89 -9.54
N GLY A 353 -1.13 11.08 -8.85
CA GLY A 353 -0.02 11.89 -9.34
C GLY A 353 0.59 11.35 -10.63
N ALA A 354 0.76 10.03 -10.73
CA ALA A 354 1.20 9.37 -11.97
C ALA A 354 0.20 9.58 -13.13
N THR A 355 -1.10 9.45 -12.87
CA THR A 355 -2.16 9.67 -13.87
C THR A 355 -2.23 11.12 -14.33
N VAL A 356 -2.11 12.07 -13.40
CA VAL A 356 -2.11 13.51 -13.72
C VAL A 356 -0.87 13.89 -14.50
N GLY A 357 0.33 13.42 -14.10
CA GLY A 357 1.56 13.65 -14.84
C GLY A 357 1.50 13.07 -16.26
N MET A 358 0.97 11.86 -16.43
CA MET A 358 0.73 11.27 -17.75
C MET A 358 -0.24 12.12 -18.59
N ALA A 359 -1.33 12.60 -18.01
CA ALA A 359 -2.29 13.46 -18.72
C ALA A 359 -1.67 14.80 -19.14
N MET A 360 -0.77 15.37 -18.31
CA MET A 360 -0.01 16.57 -18.67
C MET A 360 0.91 16.32 -19.87
N GLU A 361 1.64 15.21 -19.87
CA GLU A 361 2.49 14.84 -21.01
C GLU A 361 1.67 14.61 -22.28
N MET A 362 0.58 13.86 -22.19
CA MET A 362 -0.31 13.60 -23.33
C MET A 362 -0.90 14.89 -23.90
N TYR A 363 -1.24 15.86 -23.04
CA TYR A 363 -1.72 17.17 -23.48
C TYR A 363 -0.64 17.96 -24.21
N GLU A 364 0.59 18.01 -23.69
CA GLU A 364 1.72 18.66 -24.37
C GLU A 364 2.08 17.99 -25.71
N LYS A 365 1.86 16.69 -25.84
CA LYS A 365 2.05 15.94 -27.09
C LYS A 365 0.84 15.96 -28.03
N GLY A 366 -0.26 16.60 -27.63
CA GLY A 366 -1.47 16.72 -28.44
C GLY A 366 -2.35 15.46 -28.51
N LEU A 367 -2.11 14.46 -27.66
CA LEU A 367 -2.98 13.29 -27.48
C LEU A 367 -4.25 13.65 -26.69
N LEU A 368 -4.16 14.65 -25.81
CA LEU A 368 -5.30 15.28 -25.16
C LEU A 368 -5.39 16.72 -25.63
N THR A 369 -6.59 17.17 -25.97
CA THR A 369 -6.85 18.53 -26.44
C THR A 369 -7.52 19.36 -25.34
N LYS A 370 -7.59 20.69 -25.56
CA LYS A 370 -8.32 21.60 -24.68
C LYS A 370 -9.83 21.28 -24.59
N GLU A 371 -10.39 20.61 -25.60
CA GLU A 371 -11.77 20.15 -25.56
C GLU A 371 -11.92 18.92 -24.65
N ASP A 372 -10.98 17.98 -24.69
CA ASP A 372 -11.01 16.76 -23.87
C ASP A 372 -10.87 17.07 -22.37
N THR A 373 -10.27 18.21 -22.06
CA THR A 373 -10.01 18.68 -20.69
C THR A 373 -11.01 19.71 -20.19
N ASP A 374 -12.14 19.91 -20.90
CA ASP A 374 -13.17 20.91 -20.59
C ASP A 374 -12.57 22.33 -20.40
N GLY A 375 -11.55 22.66 -21.20
CA GLY A 375 -10.87 23.96 -21.17
C GLY A 375 -9.66 24.06 -20.24
N LEU A 376 -9.37 23.02 -19.42
CA LEU A 376 -8.21 23.02 -18.53
C LEU A 376 -6.90 22.85 -19.33
N GLU A 377 -5.91 23.68 -19.04
CA GLU A 377 -4.60 23.56 -19.66
C GLU A 377 -3.70 22.64 -18.84
N LEU A 378 -3.70 21.34 -19.14
CA LEU A 378 -2.89 20.34 -18.45
C LEU A 378 -1.42 20.39 -18.93
N LYS A 379 -0.70 21.43 -18.52
CA LYS A 379 0.75 21.53 -18.73
C LYS A 379 1.48 21.25 -17.41
N PHE A 380 2.70 20.73 -17.49
CA PHE A 380 3.52 20.56 -16.29
C PHE A 380 3.70 21.91 -15.57
N GLY A 381 3.62 21.91 -14.24
CA GLY A 381 3.71 23.15 -13.46
C GLY A 381 2.42 23.97 -13.35
N ASN A 382 1.33 23.61 -14.04
CA ASN A 382 0.07 24.38 -13.95
C ASN A 382 -0.72 24.04 -12.66
N VAL A 383 -0.45 24.80 -11.61
CA VAL A 383 -1.10 24.65 -10.28
C VAL A 383 -2.63 24.74 -10.35
N ASP A 384 -3.18 25.67 -11.14
CA ASP A 384 -4.63 25.93 -11.20
C ASP A 384 -5.44 24.76 -11.77
N ALA A 385 -4.87 24.05 -12.75
CA ALA A 385 -5.45 22.82 -13.28
C ALA A 385 -5.21 21.65 -12.31
N TYR A 386 -3.96 21.52 -11.83
CA TYR A 386 -3.51 20.46 -10.95
C TYR A 386 -4.38 20.29 -9.68
N VAL A 387 -4.64 21.37 -8.93
CA VAL A 387 -5.39 21.28 -7.65
C VAL A 387 -6.87 20.88 -7.82
N LYS A 388 -7.39 20.92 -9.05
CA LYS A 388 -8.77 20.48 -9.35
C LYS A 388 -8.87 18.99 -9.66
N MET A 389 -7.75 18.35 -10.02
CA MET A 389 -7.72 16.97 -10.51
C MET A 389 -8.26 15.94 -9.51
N PRO A 390 -7.95 15.98 -8.20
CA PRO A 390 -8.48 14.98 -7.26
C PRO A 390 -10.01 14.93 -7.29
N LYS A 391 -10.68 16.09 -7.32
CA LYS A 391 -12.14 16.19 -7.40
C LYS A 391 -12.68 15.75 -8.77
N ILE A 392 -12.00 16.10 -9.86
CA ILE A 392 -12.39 15.68 -11.20
C ILE A 392 -12.37 14.16 -11.30
N MET A 393 -11.31 13.52 -10.80
CA MET A 393 -11.14 12.07 -10.83
C MET A 393 -12.11 11.36 -9.88
N ALA A 394 -12.23 11.80 -8.61
CA ALA A 394 -13.06 11.12 -7.60
C ALA A 394 -14.54 11.11 -7.94
N TYR A 395 -15.04 12.23 -8.48
CA TYR A 395 -16.44 12.40 -8.84
C TYR A 395 -16.72 12.10 -10.32
N ARG A 396 -15.71 11.62 -11.07
CA ARG A 396 -15.78 11.38 -12.53
C ARG A 396 -16.39 12.56 -13.29
N LYS A 397 -15.94 13.79 -13.01
CA LYS A 397 -16.51 15.01 -13.62
C LYS A 397 -16.06 15.18 -15.07
N GLY A 398 -17.03 15.30 -15.98
CA GLY A 398 -16.76 15.58 -17.39
C GLY A 398 -16.01 14.44 -18.10
N LYS A 399 -15.58 14.70 -19.33
CA LYS A 399 -14.85 13.71 -20.15
C LYS A 399 -13.54 13.31 -19.46
N LEU A 400 -12.85 14.28 -18.87
CA LEU A 400 -11.56 14.08 -18.22
C LEU A 400 -11.66 13.19 -16.96
N GLY A 401 -12.68 13.39 -16.13
CA GLY A 401 -12.91 12.59 -14.93
C GLY A 401 -13.27 11.13 -15.27
N GLU A 402 -14.11 10.93 -16.30
CA GLU A 402 -14.43 9.58 -16.79
C GLU A 402 -13.22 8.85 -17.39
N LEU A 403 -12.33 9.60 -18.04
CA LEU A 403 -11.11 9.04 -18.62
C LEU A 403 -10.11 8.63 -17.53
N LEU A 404 -9.80 9.54 -16.60
CA LEU A 404 -8.68 9.41 -15.66
C LEU A 404 -9.07 8.80 -14.31
N GLY A 405 -10.37 8.72 -13.97
CA GLY A 405 -10.84 8.27 -12.67
C GLY A 405 -10.41 6.85 -12.28
N ASP A 406 -9.99 6.02 -13.24
CA ASP A 406 -9.54 4.63 -13.00
C ASP A 406 -8.01 4.45 -13.11
N GLY A 407 -7.24 5.52 -13.17
CA GLY A 407 -5.77 5.49 -13.26
C GLY A 407 -5.23 5.51 -14.70
N ALA A 408 -3.91 5.57 -14.81
CA ALA A 408 -3.17 5.80 -16.05
C ALA A 408 -3.33 4.62 -17.02
N SER A 409 -3.23 3.39 -16.51
CA SER A 409 -3.41 2.17 -17.31
C SER A 409 -4.81 2.10 -17.93
N ALA A 410 -5.85 2.45 -17.17
CA ALA A 410 -7.23 2.42 -17.64
C ALA A 410 -7.49 3.53 -18.67
N ALA A 411 -6.95 4.73 -18.44
CA ALA A 411 -7.04 5.85 -19.37
C ALA A 411 -6.39 5.52 -20.72
N ALA A 412 -5.17 4.98 -20.71
CA ALA A 412 -4.47 4.60 -21.94
C ALA A 412 -5.20 3.49 -22.73
N LYS A 413 -5.83 2.52 -22.05
CA LYS A 413 -6.70 1.52 -22.71
C LYS A 413 -7.87 2.16 -23.43
N LYS A 414 -8.50 3.18 -22.82
CA LYS A 414 -9.65 3.90 -23.42
C LYS A 414 -9.23 4.74 -24.61
N LEU A 415 -8.06 5.38 -24.56
CA LEU A 415 -7.54 6.21 -25.65
C LEU A 415 -7.03 5.37 -26.85
N GLY A 416 -6.42 4.21 -26.57
CA GLY A 416 -5.80 3.38 -27.61
C GLY A 416 -4.57 4.03 -28.25
N GLY A 417 -4.16 3.51 -29.41
CA GLY A 417 -2.99 4.01 -30.14
C GLY A 417 -1.71 4.02 -29.29
N ASP A 418 -0.97 5.13 -29.38
CA ASP A 418 0.31 5.31 -28.67
C ASP A 418 0.16 5.71 -27.19
N ALA A 419 -1.06 5.80 -26.66
CA ALA A 419 -1.30 6.27 -25.29
C ALA A 419 -0.53 5.45 -24.24
N PHE A 420 -0.37 4.14 -24.46
CA PHE A 420 0.37 3.27 -23.56
C PHE A 420 1.87 3.57 -23.47
N ASN A 421 2.46 4.24 -24.46
CA ASN A 421 3.88 4.63 -24.43
C ASN A 421 4.17 5.67 -23.32
N TYR A 422 3.13 6.35 -22.83
CA TYR A 422 3.21 7.37 -21.79
C TYR A 422 2.95 6.82 -20.38
N VAL A 423 2.49 5.58 -20.25
CA VAL A 423 2.14 4.97 -18.95
C VAL A 423 3.36 4.31 -18.32
N VAL A 424 3.61 4.57 -17.04
CA VAL A 424 4.68 3.96 -16.25
C VAL A 424 4.06 3.06 -15.17
N GLN A 425 3.94 1.77 -15.46
CA GLN A 425 3.18 0.81 -14.65
C GLN A 425 3.71 -0.63 -14.82
N VAL A 426 3.43 -1.49 -13.84
CA VAL A 426 3.49 -2.95 -14.00
C VAL A 426 2.19 -3.57 -13.46
N LYS A 427 1.63 -4.52 -14.21
CA LYS A 427 0.36 -5.25 -13.92
C LYS A 427 -0.86 -4.35 -13.71
N GLY A 428 -0.87 -3.18 -14.34
CA GLY A 428 -1.92 -2.17 -14.23
C GLY A 428 -1.66 -1.11 -13.16
N LEU A 429 -0.69 -1.32 -12.26
CA LEU A 429 -0.41 -0.41 -11.14
C LEU A 429 0.76 0.52 -11.45
N GLU A 430 0.55 1.81 -11.22
CA GLU A 430 1.50 2.88 -11.51
C GLU A 430 2.80 2.75 -10.69
N TYR A 431 3.92 3.24 -11.24
CA TYR A 431 5.19 3.23 -10.53
C TYR A 431 5.18 4.20 -9.32
N PRO A 432 5.73 3.77 -8.17
CA PRO A 432 6.14 4.67 -7.09
C PRO A 432 7.31 5.59 -7.45
N ALA A 433 7.71 6.44 -6.52
CA ALA A 433 8.61 7.57 -6.72
C ALA A 433 10.09 7.20 -6.89
N TYR A 434 10.43 6.07 -7.50
CA TYR A 434 11.83 5.73 -7.79
C TYR A 434 11.96 5.33 -9.26
N ASP A 435 12.75 6.08 -10.02
CA ASP A 435 13.03 5.74 -11.41
C ASP A 435 14.04 4.60 -11.50
N PRO A 436 13.66 3.41 -12.01
CA PRO A 436 14.55 2.26 -12.01
C PRO A 436 15.72 2.38 -13.00
N ARG A 437 15.74 3.39 -13.88
CA ARG A 437 16.92 3.63 -14.76
C ARG A 437 18.18 4.00 -13.97
N GLY A 438 18.04 4.35 -12.68
CA GLY A 438 19.15 4.50 -11.74
C GLY A 438 19.25 3.44 -10.65
N THR A 439 18.47 2.36 -10.72
CA THR A 439 18.48 1.26 -9.76
C THR A 439 17.85 0.03 -10.40
N ILE A 440 18.69 -0.87 -10.93
CA ILE A 440 18.24 -2.11 -11.58
C ILE A 440 17.46 -2.99 -10.61
N GLY A 441 17.82 -3.03 -9.33
CA GLY A 441 17.06 -3.72 -8.30
C GLY A 441 15.59 -3.29 -8.26
N MET A 442 15.31 -1.98 -8.32
CA MET A 442 13.93 -1.48 -8.31
C MET A 442 13.14 -1.93 -9.54
N ALA A 443 13.80 -2.12 -10.68
CA ALA A 443 13.16 -2.66 -11.88
C ALA A 443 12.58 -4.05 -11.63
N ILE A 444 13.37 -4.94 -11.01
CA ILE A 444 12.97 -6.30 -10.66
C ILE A 444 11.91 -6.26 -9.55
N ALA A 445 12.07 -5.38 -8.56
CA ALA A 445 11.12 -5.19 -7.48
C ALA A 445 9.72 -4.84 -7.99
N TYR A 446 9.64 -3.92 -8.96
CA TYR A 446 8.38 -3.55 -9.60
C TYR A 446 7.82 -4.64 -10.49
N ALA A 447 8.67 -5.26 -11.32
CA ALA A 447 8.28 -6.35 -12.21
C ALA A 447 7.67 -7.54 -11.44
N THR A 448 8.28 -7.94 -10.32
CA THR A 448 7.94 -9.17 -9.59
C THR A 448 6.98 -8.95 -8.42
N SER A 449 6.58 -7.70 -8.12
CA SER A 449 5.64 -7.43 -7.04
C SER A 449 4.31 -8.14 -7.28
N ASP A 450 3.86 -8.82 -6.23
CA ASP A 450 2.60 -9.59 -6.17
C ASP A 450 1.31 -8.78 -6.32
N ARG A 451 1.37 -7.44 -6.26
CA ARG A 451 0.22 -6.54 -6.44
C ARG A 451 0.36 -5.54 -7.58
N GLY A 452 1.37 -5.71 -8.45
CA GLY A 452 1.82 -4.68 -9.41
C GLY A 452 2.84 -3.71 -8.81
N ALA A 453 3.39 -2.81 -9.64
CA ALA A 453 4.59 -2.03 -9.31
C ALA A 453 4.57 -1.40 -7.91
N CYS A 454 5.39 -1.88 -6.97
CA CYS A 454 5.40 -1.36 -5.61
C CYS A 454 6.75 -1.50 -4.88
N HIS A 455 7.25 -0.40 -4.31
CA HIS A 455 8.52 -0.34 -3.57
C HIS A 455 8.43 -0.97 -2.17
N GLN A 456 7.22 -1.25 -1.67
CA GLN A 456 7.05 -1.83 -0.34
C GLN A 456 7.23 -3.36 -0.33
N ARG A 457 7.52 -3.99 -1.48
CA ARG A 457 7.80 -5.44 -1.57
C ARG A 457 9.30 -5.70 -1.61
N ALA A 458 10.03 -4.87 -2.34
CA ALA A 458 11.48 -4.72 -2.28
C ALA A 458 11.81 -3.22 -2.46
N TRP A 459 12.77 -2.71 -1.70
CA TRP A 459 13.31 -1.35 -1.81
C TRP A 459 14.85 -1.38 -1.92
N PRO A 460 15.40 -2.06 -2.95
CA PRO A 460 16.85 -2.16 -3.16
C PRO A 460 17.51 -0.80 -3.42
N ALA A 461 16.76 0.26 -3.73
CA ALA A 461 17.28 1.62 -3.78
C ALA A 461 18.05 2.02 -2.50
N ALA A 462 17.68 1.48 -1.33
CA ALA A 462 18.42 1.68 -0.08
C ALA A 462 19.86 1.15 -0.14
N SER A 463 20.06 -0.02 -0.72
CA SER A 463 21.40 -0.63 -0.85
C SER A 463 22.13 -0.18 -2.12
N GLU A 464 21.40 0.25 -3.15
CA GLU A 464 21.92 0.67 -4.43
C GLU A 464 22.10 2.19 -4.52
N ALA A 465 21.01 2.92 -4.81
CA ALA A 465 21.05 4.35 -5.09
C ALA A 465 21.53 5.20 -3.88
N TYR A 466 21.25 4.74 -2.67
CA TYR A 466 21.65 5.40 -1.41
C TYR A 466 22.75 4.67 -0.65
N GLY A 467 23.14 3.49 -1.13
CA GLY A 467 24.10 2.61 -0.47
C GLY A 467 25.35 2.39 -1.31
N ASP A 468 26.05 1.31 -1.01
CA ASP A 468 27.37 1.02 -1.61
C ASP A 468 27.30 0.06 -2.80
N LEU A 469 26.14 -0.57 -3.07
CA LEU A 469 26.02 -1.50 -4.19
C LEU A 469 25.89 -0.74 -5.51
N ASP A 470 26.67 -1.14 -6.52
CA ASP A 470 26.58 -0.55 -7.85
C ASP A 470 25.14 -0.70 -8.42
N PRO A 471 24.42 0.40 -8.70
CA PRO A 471 23.05 0.34 -9.19
C PRO A 471 22.91 -0.14 -10.65
N TRP A 472 24.03 -0.26 -11.39
CA TRP A 472 24.04 -0.56 -12.83
C TRP A 472 24.57 -1.95 -13.19
N THR A 473 24.88 -2.80 -12.20
CA THR A 473 25.22 -4.20 -12.44
C THR A 473 24.01 -5.13 -12.28
N THR A 474 24.01 -6.23 -13.02
CA THR A 474 23.02 -7.31 -12.86
C THR A 474 23.35 -8.25 -11.71
N GLU A 475 24.62 -8.26 -11.26
CA GLU A 475 25.14 -9.23 -10.30
C GLU A 475 24.47 -9.11 -8.92
N GLY A 476 23.99 -10.24 -8.39
CA GLY A 476 23.38 -10.33 -7.05
C GLY A 476 21.99 -9.67 -6.92
N LYS A 477 21.47 -9.02 -7.97
CA LYS A 477 20.21 -8.24 -7.87
C LYS A 477 18.98 -9.12 -7.70
N ALA A 478 18.95 -10.27 -8.37
CA ALA A 478 17.89 -11.26 -8.20
C ALA A 478 17.78 -11.73 -6.74
N GLU A 479 18.91 -12.11 -6.14
CA GLU A 479 18.98 -12.58 -4.75
C GLU A 479 18.62 -11.49 -3.76
N LEU A 480 19.13 -10.26 -3.94
CA LEU A 480 18.78 -9.11 -3.10
C LEU A 480 17.26 -8.89 -3.06
N VAL A 481 16.62 -8.79 -4.24
CA VAL A 481 15.19 -8.53 -4.34
C VAL A 481 14.35 -9.69 -3.79
N ALA A 482 14.73 -10.93 -4.09
CA ALA A 482 14.04 -12.11 -3.59
C ALA A 482 14.16 -12.25 -2.06
N GLY A 483 15.34 -11.98 -1.49
CA GLY A 483 15.58 -11.96 -0.05
C GLY A 483 14.73 -10.89 0.65
N GLU A 484 14.72 -9.67 0.11
CA GLU A 484 13.89 -8.58 0.66
C GLU A 484 12.39 -8.91 0.63
N GLN A 485 11.91 -9.52 -0.45
CA GLN A 485 10.50 -9.92 -0.58
C GLN A 485 10.13 -11.03 0.41
N ARG A 486 11.01 -12.02 0.61
CA ARG A 486 10.87 -13.05 1.65
C ARG A 486 10.72 -12.39 3.03
N ASP A 487 11.63 -11.49 3.37
CA ASP A 487 11.70 -10.90 4.71
C ASP A 487 10.54 -9.94 4.97
N ARG A 488 10.13 -9.16 3.95
CA ARG A 488 8.93 -8.33 4.04
C ARG A 488 7.65 -9.15 4.11
N ALA A 489 7.56 -10.30 3.43
CA ALA A 489 6.38 -11.15 3.49
C ALA A 489 6.08 -11.65 4.92
N ILE A 490 7.10 -12.07 5.67
CA ILE A 490 6.94 -12.43 7.08
C ILE A 490 6.70 -11.19 7.96
N LYS A 491 7.44 -10.09 7.76
CA LYS A 491 7.25 -8.83 8.48
C LYS A 491 5.79 -8.34 8.42
N TYR A 492 5.20 -8.40 7.22
CA TYR A 492 3.81 -8.01 6.96
C TYR A 492 2.76 -9.04 7.41
N SER A 493 3.14 -10.29 7.59
CA SER A 493 2.29 -11.30 8.25
C SER A 493 2.20 -11.06 9.76
N MET A 494 3.23 -10.46 10.35
CA MET A 494 3.24 -10.00 11.74
C MET A 494 2.70 -8.59 11.96
N ILE A 495 2.25 -7.90 10.89
CA ILE A 495 1.77 -6.50 10.89
C ILE A 495 2.79 -5.46 11.40
N TYR A 496 4.07 -5.67 11.15
CA TYR A 496 5.09 -4.67 11.46
C TYR A 496 5.09 -3.50 10.48
N CYS A 497 5.47 -2.34 11.01
CA CYS A 497 5.90 -1.21 10.20
C CYS A 497 7.26 -1.49 9.55
N ASP A 498 7.39 -1.22 8.26
CA ASP A 498 8.64 -1.47 7.53
C ASP A 498 9.79 -0.57 7.99
N PHE A 499 9.48 0.59 8.59
CA PHE A 499 10.47 1.49 9.18
C PHE A 499 11.12 0.96 10.46
N LEU A 500 10.63 -0.16 11.00
CA LEU A 500 11.42 -0.90 11.99
C LEU A 500 12.51 -1.67 11.22
N GLY A 501 13.75 -1.18 11.29
CA GLY A 501 14.95 -1.82 10.77
C GLY A 501 15.36 -3.05 11.58
N ILE A 502 14.47 -4.02 11.69
CA ILE A 502 14.66 -5.25 12.48
C ILE A 502 14.88 -6.46 11.56
N GLY A 503 15.85 -7.29 11.92
CA GLY A 503 16.13 -8.56 11.27
C GLY A 503 15.12 -9.66 11.66
N LEU A 504 15.23 -10.82 10.99
CA LEU A 504 14.36 -11.97 11.23
C LEU A 504 14.48 -12.51 12.67
N ASP A 505 15.68 -12.46 13.24
CA ASP A 505 16.00 -12.84 14.62
C ASP A 505 15.27 -11.96 15.65
N GLY A 506 15.37 -10.64 15.52
CA GLY A 506 14.67 -9.70 16.40
C GLY A 506 13.14 -9.81 16.24
N MET A 507 12.66 -10.03 15.01
CA MET A 507 11.24 -10.30 14.80
C MET A 507 10.79 -11.60 15.49
N ALA A 508 11.61 -12.65 15.46
CA ALA A 508 11.33 -13.91 16.14
C ALA A 508 11.32 -13.73 17.65
N GLU A 509 12.25 -12.93 18.21
CA GLU A 509 12.27 -12.59 19.63
C GLU A 509 10.96 -11.92 20.07
N HIS A 510 10.51 -10.90 19.32
CA HIS A 510 9.26 -10.20 19.64
C HIS A 510 8.03 -11.11 19.52
N TYR A 511 7.99 -11.97 18.50
CA TYR A 511 6.91 -12.95 18.35
C TYR A 511 6.87 -13.92 19.53
N ASN A 512 8.01 -14.49 19.89
CA ASN A 512 8.14 -15.42 21.01
C ASN A 512 7.77 -14.75 22.34
N ALA A 513 8.14 -13.48 22.55
CA ALA A 513 7.78 -12.72 23.74
C ALA A 513 6.26 -12.54 23.91
N VAL A 514 5.52 -12.43 22.81
CA VAL A 514 4.06 -12.30 22.82
C VAL A 514 3.38 -13.66 22.93
N THR A 515 3.83 -14.65 22.16
CA THR A 515 3.08 -15.91 21.96
C THR A 515 3.59 -17.08 22.81
N GLY A 516 4.76 -16.97 23.43
CA GLY A 516 5.39 -18.09 24.16
C GLY A 516 5.89 -19.22 23.26
N LYS A 517 6.02 -18.95 21.94
CA LYS A 517 6.52 -19.92 20.96
C LYS A 517 8.04 -19.85 20.87
N ASN A 518 8.63 -20.78 20.12
CA ASN A 518 10.07 -20.88 19.90
C ASN A 518 10.42 -20.71 18.41
N ALA A 519 9.94 -19.63 17.79
CA ALA A 519 10.33 -19.29 16.43
C ALA A 519 11.81 -18.89 16.37
N THR A 520 12.44 -19.24 15.26
CA THR A 520 13.83 -18.89 14.93
C THR A 520 13.87 -18.08 13.64
N GLN A 521 15.04 -17.53 13.30
CA GLN A 521 15.28 -16.95 11.99
C GLN A 521 14.88 -17.93 10.85
N GLU A 522 15.34 -19.18 10.91
CA GLU A 522 15.02 -20.20 9.90
C GLU A 522 13.50 -20.45 9.80
N THR A 523 12.80 -20.48 10.94
CA THR A 523 11.32 -20.59 10.96
C THR A 523 10.69 -19.47 10.13
N PHE A 524 11.17 -18.24 10.30
CA PHE A 524 10.65 -17.06 9.64
C PHE A 524 11.05 -16.95 8.17
N GLU A 525 12.25 -17.41 7.80
CA GLU A 525 12.65 -17.55 6.40
C GLU A 525 11.69 -18.49 5.66
N GLN A 526 11.35 -19.64 6.25
CA GLN A 526 10.43 -20.61 5.66
C GLN A 526 9.01 -20.05 5.53
N ILE A 527 8.51 -19.34 6.56
CA ILE A 527 7.19 -18.69 6.48
C ILE A 527 7.19 -17.58 5.43
N GLY A 528 8.23 -16.74 5.37
CA GLY A 528 8.36 -15.69 4.36
C GLY A 528 8.32 -16.25 2.94
N LYS A 529 9.08 -17.33 2.69
CA LYS A 529 9.07 -18.05 1.40
C LYS A 529 7.69 -18.62 1.08
N ARG A 530 7.02 -19.24 2.07
CA ARG A 530 5.67 -19.80 1.93
C ARG A 530 4.65 -18.72 1.53
N VAL A 531 4.65 -17.59 2.23
CA VAL A 531 3.71 -16.50 1.98
C VAL A 531 3.92 -15.90 0.58
N TRP A 532 5.17 -15.66 0.19
CA TRP A 532 5.49 -15.11 -1.14
C TRP A 532 5.08 -16.05 -2.27
N ASN A 533 5.35 -17.35 -2.12
CA ASN A 533 4.95 -18.37 -3.10
C ASN A 533 3.43 -18.54 -3.16
N LEU A 534 2.71 -18.43 -2.04
CA LEU A 534 1.25 -18.46 -2.03
C LEU A 534 0.65 -17.27 -2.81
N THR A 535 1.16 -16.05 -2.61
CA THR A 535 0.70 -14.89 -3.37
C THR A 535 1.05 -14.98 -4.85
N ARG A 536 2.22 -15.54 -5.20
CA ARG A 536 2.56 -15.82 -6.61
C ARG A 536 1.66 -16.88 -7.22
N ALA A 537 1.38 -17.96 -6.49
CA ALA A 537 0.46 -19.01 -6.93
C ALA A 537 -0.95 -18.45 -7.15
N PHE A 538 -1.43 -17.56 -6.27
CA PHE A 538 -2.70 -16.86 -6.47
C PHE A 538 -2.70 -16.09 -7.80
N ASN A 539 -1.66 -15.29 -8.07
CA ASN A 539 -1.58 -14.56 -9.34
C ASN A 539 -1.51 -15.50 -10.55
N ALA A 540 -0.73 -16.58 -10.47
CA ALA A 540 -0.66 -17.58 -11.54
C ALA A 540 -2.02 -18.24 -11.80
N ARG A 541 -2.80 -18.53 -10.75
CA ARG A 541 -4.19 -19.03 -10.84
C ARG A 541 -5.11 -18.03 -11.55
N GLU A 542 -4.90 -16.73 -11.34
CA GLU A 542 -5.65 -15.66 -12.03
C GLU A 542 -5.10 -15.33 -13.43
N GLY A 543 -4.10 -16.07 -13.92
CA GLY A 543 -3.60 -15.99 -15.30
C GLY A 543 -2.30 -15.21 -15.49
N PHE A 544 -1.65 -14.76 -14.42
CA PHE A 544 -0.38 -14.03 -14.52
C PHE A 544 0.80 -14.96 -14.80
N THR A 545 1.67 -14.52 -15.70
CA THR A 545 2.88 -15.24 -16.12
C THR A 545 4.09 -14.32 -16.15
N SER A 546 5.23 -14.83 -16.60
CA SER A 546 6.44 -14.03 -16.87
C SER A 546 6.21 -12.91 -17.88
N LYS A 547 5.18 -13.01 -18.74
CA LYS A 547 4.78 -11.93 -19.66
C LYS A 547 4.26 -10.68 -18.97
N ASP A 548 3.90 -10.78 -17.69
CA ASP A 548 3.37 -9.68 -16.88
C ASP A 548 4.44 -9.08 -15.95
N ASP A 549 5.62 -9.71 -15.86
CA ASP A 549 6.78 -9.21 -15.12
C ASP A 549 7.65 -8.38 -16.11
N THR A 550 7.23 -7.15 -16.40
CA THR A 550 7.74 -6.35 -17.54
C THR A 550 8.36 -5.01 -17.13
N LEU A 551 8.91 -4.31 -18.12
CA LEU A 551 9.31 -2.90 -18.03
C LEU A 551 8.37 -2.02 -18.87
N PRO A 552 7.97 -0.83 -18.38
CA PRO A 552 7.26 0.15 -19.18
C PRO A 552 8.09 0.61 -20.38
N TYR A 553 7.43 0.92 -21.50
CA TYR A 553 8.09 1.37 -22.74
C TYR A 553 9.11 2.48 -22.48
N LYS A 554 8.73 3.53 -21.75
CA LYS A 554 9.58 4.67 -21.46
C LYS A 554 10.84 4.31 -20.67
N ILE A 555 10.72 3.37 -19.72
CA ILE A 555 11.84 2.92 -18.90
C ILE A 555 12.84 2.11 -19.74
N ALA A 556 12.34 1.28 -20.64
CA ALA A 556 13.17 0.44 -21.51
C ALA A 556 13.80 1.22 -22.68
N ASN A 557 13.11 2.23 -23.23
CA ASN A 557 13.47 2.82 -24.52
C ASN A 557 13.95 4.28 -24.47
N ASN A 558 13.64 5.03 -23.41
CA ASN A 558 14.00 6.45 -23.34
C ASN A 558 15.18 6.63 -22.37
N PRO A 559 16.40 6.92 -22.86
CA PRO A 559 17.55 7.19 -22.00
C PRO A 559 17.31 8.39 -21.12
N MET A 560 17.84 8.35 -19.89
CA MET A 560 17.74 9.50 -18.99
C MET A 560 18.45 10.73 -19.61
N PRO A 561 17.83 11.91 -19.63
CA PRO A 561 18.43 13.08 -20.27
C PRO A 561 19.57 13.72 -19.45
N ASP A 562 19.55 13.54 -18.13
CA ASP A 562 20.36 14.31 -17.17
C ASP A 562 20.62 13.53 -15.86
N GLY A 563 21.23 14.21 -14.88
CA GLY A 563 21.58 13.63 -13.57
C GLY A 563 22.71 12.60 -13.62
N LYS A 564 22.93 11.92 -12.49
CA LYS A 564 23.90 10.82 -12.38
C LYS A 564 23.56 9.63 -13.28
N THR A 565 22.31 9.54 -13.68
CA THR A 565 21.73 8.48 -14.50
C THR A 565 21.71 8.83 -15.98
N LYS A 566 22.30 9.95 -16.41
CA LYS A 566 22.32 10.41 -17.80
C LYS A 566 22.76 9.31 -18.77
N GLY A 567 21.97 9.11 -19.83
CA GLY A 567 22.19 8.11 -20.88
C GLY A 567 21.82 6.68 -20.48
N LYS A 568 21.38 6.45 -19.24
CA LYS A 568 21.00 5.11 -18.78
C LYS A 568 19.60 4.75 -19.25
N VAL A 569 19.47 3.49 -19.64
CA VAL A 569 18.24 2.71 -19.80
C VAL A 569 18.45 1.38 -19.09
N ILE A 570 17.39 0.57 -18.93
CA ILE A 570 17.53 -0.83 -18.55
C ILE A 570 17.43 -1.68 -19.82
N PRO A 571 18.54 -2.24 -20.34
CA PRO A 571 18.48 -3.07 -21.54
C PRO A 571 17.60 -4.30 -21.32
N GLN A 572 16.74 -4.62 -22.30
CA GLN A 572 15.84 -5.77 -22.20
C GLN A 572 16.59 -7.09 -21.96
N ALA A 573 17.76 -7.27 -22.59
CA ALA A 573 18.58 -8.47 -22.41
C ALA A 573 19.09 -8.65 -20.97
N ASP A 574 19.48 -7.55 -20.32
CA ASP A 574 19.92 -7.58 -18.91
C ASP A 574 18.74 -7.88 -18.00
N PHE A 575 17.59 -7.25 -18.26
CA PHE A 575 16.36 -7.53 -17.53
C PHE A 575 15.93 -9.00 -17.65
N ASP A 576 15.88 -9.55 -18.87
CA ASP A 576 15.51 -10.94 -19.12
C ASP A 576 16.46 -11.93 -18.43
N LYS A 577 17.76 -11.61 -18.40
CA LYS A 577 18.77 -12.41 -17.69
C LYS A 577 18.47 -12.43 -16.19
N ILE A 578 18.28 -11.27 -15.57
CA ILE A 578 18.03 -11.19 -14.12
C ILE A 578 16.70 -11.83 -13.74
N MET A 579 15.67 -11.70 -14.59
CA MET A 579 14.38 -12.35 -14.35
C MET A 579 14.50 -13.88 -14.30
N LYS A 580 15.34 -14.49 -15.14
CA LYS A 580 15.64 -15.93 -15.06
C LYS A 580 16.35 -16.30 -13.77
N GLU A 581 17.34 -15.51 -13.35
CA GLU A 581 18.05 -15.72 -12.07
C GLU A 581 17.08 -15.60 -10.88
N TYR A 582 16.17 -14.64 -10.93
CA TYR A 582 15.13 -14.45 -9.91
C TYR A 582 14.16 -15.64 -9.85
N TYR A 583 13.66 -16.13 -10.99
CA TYR A 583 12.80 -17.31 -11.01
C TYR A 583 13.53 -18.56 -10.51
N ALA A 584 14.80 -18.73 -10.87
CA ALA A 584 15.63 -19.84 -10.39
C ALA A 584 15.81 -19.81 -8.86
N TRP A 585 16.02 -18.62 -8.27
CA TRP A 585 16.16 -18.47 -6.81
C TRP A 585 14.92 -18.98 -6.06
N TRP A 586 13.74 -18.72 -6.61
CA TRP A 586 12.47 -19.17 -6.04
C TRP A 586 12.07 -20.60 -6.43
N ASN A 587 12.85 -21.26 -7.29
CA ASN A 587 12.51 -22.53 -7.91
C ASN A 587 11.16 -22.48 -8.66
N TRP A 588 11.01 -21.44 -9.49
CA TRP A 588 9.87 -21.22 -10.38
C TRP A 588 10.19 -21.67 -11.81
N ASP A 589 9.16 -21.94 -12.61
CA ASP A 589 9.32 -22.28 -14.03
C ASP A 589 9.57 -21.02 -14.89
N ASP A 590 9.81 -21.21 -16.20
CA ASP A 590 10.06 -20.12 -17.16
C ASP A 590 8.83 -19.21 -17.39
N GLN A 591 7.64 -19.64 -16.97
CA GLN A 591 6.44 -18.80 -16.92
C GLN A 591 6.34 -18.03 -15.60
N GLY A 592 7.37 -18.12 -14.75
CA GLY A 592 7.44 -17.52 -13.43
C GLY A 592 6.42 -18.10 -12.45
N ARG A 593 5.98 -19.36 -12.63
CA ARG A 593 5.05 -20.02 -11.72
C ARG A 593 5.80 -20.86 -10.69
N PRO A 594 5.41 -20.86 -9.40
CA PRO A 594 5.98 -21.77 -8.41
C PRO A 594 5.85 -23.21 -8.87
N THR A 595 6.96 -23.97 -8.89
CA THR A 595 6.92 -25.40 -9.24
C THR A 595 6.18 -26.21 -8.17
N LYS A 596 5.72 -27.42 -8.53
CA LYS A 596 5.09 -28.33 -7.56
C LYS A 596 6.05 -28.67 -6.42
N GLU A 597 7.32 -28.83 -6.76
CA GLU A 597 8.41 -29.10 -5.84
C GLU A 597 8.62 -27.93 -4.87
N ALA A 598 8.64 -26.69 -5.37
CA ALA A 598 8.73 -25.49 -4.53
C ALA A 598 7.56 -25.36 -3.55
N LEU A 599 6.33 -25.56 -4.03
CA LEU A 599 5.13 -25.48 -3.19
C LEU A 599 5.08 -26.57 -2.12
N LYS A 600 5.41 -27.83 -2.47
CA LYS A 600 5.45 -28.94 -1.50
C LYS A 600 6.54 -28.75 -0.45
N ALA A 601 7.72 -28.27 -0.84
CA ALA A 601 8.79 -27.94 0.12
C ALA A 601 8.34 -26.89 1.15
N LEU A 602 7.39 -26.03 0.78
CA LEU A 602 6.81 -24.99 1.63
C LEU A 602 5.50 -25.43 2.32
N GLN A 603 5.13 -26.72 2.27
CA GLN A 603 3.90 -27.27 2.86
C GLN A 603 2.62 -26.66 2.28
N LEU A 604 2.61 -26.42 0.96
CA LEU A 604 1.48 -25.93 0.18
C LEU A 604 0.95 -27.00 -0.78
N ASP A 605 0.87 -28.26 -0.31
CA ASP A 605 0.47 -29.42 -1.11
C ASP A 605 -0.92 -29.28 -1.75
N ASP A 606 -1.88 -28.70 -1.02
CA ASP A 606 -3.23 -28.42 -1.49
C ASP A 606 -3.23 -27.37 -2.61
N ILE A 607 -2.40 -26.33 -2.48
CA ILE A 607 -2.20 -25.31 -3.52
C ILE A 607 -1.54 -25.93 -4.75
N ALA A 608 -0.52 -26.76 -4.56
CA ALA A 608 0.19 -27.45 -5.65
C ALA A 608 -0.72 -28.39 -6.45
N ALA A 609 -1.73 -28.98 -5.78
CA ALA A 609 -2.72 -29.85 -6.42
C ALA A 609 -3.76 -29.06 -7.24
N GLN A 610 -4.04 -27.81 -6.87
CA GLN A 610 -5.04 -26.95 -7.50
C GLN A 610 -4.45 -26.06 -8.61
N LEU A 611 -3.15 -25.75 -8.55
CA LEU A 611 -2.49 -24.92 -9.55
C LEU A 611 -2.30 -25.71 -10.86
N SER A 612 -2.80 -25.16 -11.98
CA SER A 612 -2.61 -25.72 -13.31
C SER A 612 -1.23 -25.35 -13.86
N TYR A 613 -0.50 -26.34 -14.38
CA TYR A 613 0.83 -26.19 -14.97
C TYR A 613 0.80 -26.39 -16.48
#